data_AF-A0A938GE93-F1
#
_entry.id   AF-A0A938GE93-F1
#
_cell.length_a   1.000
_cell.length_b   1.000
_cell.length_c   1.000
_cell.angle_alpha   90.00
_cell.angle_beta   90.00
_cell.angle_gamma   90.00
#
_symmetry.space_group_name_H-M   'P 1'
#
loop_
_entity.id
_entity.type
_entity.pdbx_description
1 polymer ?
#
loop_
_entity_poly.entity_id
_entity_poly.type
_entity_poly.pdbx_seq_one_letter_code
_entity_poly.pdbx_strand_id
1 'polypeptide(L)'
;MNQNLKLALYVILTTASCVFGYLSYKNYTRLMSGVLENADVRAPDVPALETSGNTLVTRGYAQVMIFGAGFFVAVVALGFLLGHDVAHHLGDRALRGVHNDEGEGMTDPDYEAAEQVWADGKHLEAIQLMRDYLKKNPREQHVAIRIAEIYEKDLNNNLAAALEYEEVLKQKLPSERWGWTAIHLCNIYFRMNQADKAVALLRKLDAEHGETAAAEKARKRLALYDAEQGTAQILEEPAPASQILEDPGSQRGTRPS
;
A
#
# COMPACT_ATOMS: atom_id res chain seq x y z
N MET A 1 -7.52 0.17 -11.07
CA MET A 1 -8.34 -0.31 -12.20
C MET A 1 -9.80 -0.01 -11.90
N ASN A 2 -10.55 0.56 -12.84
CA ASN A 2 -11.97 0.87 -12.64
C ASN A 2 -12.76 -0.41 -12.33
N GLN A 3 -13.67 -0.37 -11.34
CA GLN A 3 -14.46 -1.54 -10.93
C GLN A 3 -15.18 -2.20 -12.11
N ASN A 4 -15.74 -1.40 -13.03
CA ASN A 4 -16.44 -1.90 -14.20
C ASN A 4 -15.52 -2.67 -15.17
N LEU A 5 -14.29 -2.19 -15.35
CA LEU A 5 -13.30 -2.85 -16.21
C LEU A 5 -12.86 -4.20 -15.61
N LYS A 6 -12.70 -4.23 -14.29
CA LYS A 6 -12.37 -5.43 -13.53
C LYS A 6 -13.46 -6.50 -13.62
N LEU A 7 -14.71 -6.10 -13.42
CA LEU A 7 -15.88 -6.98 -13.52
C LEU A 7 -16.02 -7.56 -14.94
N ALA A 8 -15.81 -6.73 -15.97
CA ALA A 8 -15.78 -7.18 -17.35
C ALA A 8 -14.67 -8.22 -17.59
N LEU A 9 -13.48 -8.01 -17.03
CA LEU A 9 -12.33 -8.92 -17.17
C LEU A 9 -12.60 -10.29 -16.52
N TYR A 10 -13.23 -10.30 -15.34
CA TYR A 10 -13.66 -11.55 -14.68
C TYR A 10 -14.67 -12.32 -15.53
N VAL A 11 -15.72 -11.64 -16.01
CA VAL A 11 -16.75 -12.29 -16.82
C VAL A 11 -16.15 -12.88 -18.10
N ILE A 12 -15.24 -12.15 -18.76
CA ILE A 12 -14.56 -12.62 -19.98
C ILE A 12 -13.67 -13.82 -19.69
N LEU A 13 -12.82 -13.78 -18.66
CA LEU A 13 -11.89 -14.87 -18.33
C LEU A 13 -12.61 -16.12 -17.82
N THR A 14 -13.67 -15.98 -17.04
CA THR A 14 -14.49 -17.11 -16.59
C THR A 14 -15.22 -17.75 -17.77
N THR A 15 -15.82 -16.93 -18.65
CA THR A 15 -16.49 -17.44 -19.85
C THR A 15 -15.50 -18.13 -20.79
N ALA A 16 -14.33 -17.53 -21.01
CA ALA A 16 -13.27 -18.13 -21.83
C ALA A 16 -12.76 -19.45 -21.22
N SER A 17 -12.53 -19.52 -19.91
CA SER A 17 -12.13 -20.75 -19.21
C SER A 17 -13.17 -21.86 -19.39
N CYS A 18 -14.47 -21.55 -19.23
CA CYS A 18 -15.54 -22.53 -19.44
C CYS A 18 -15.60 -23.02 -20.89
N VAL A 19 -15.51 -22.10 -21.86
CA VAL A 19 -15.58 -22.42 -23.29
C VAL A 19 -14.38 -23.25 -23.74
N PHE A 20 -13.15 -22.81 -23.44
CA PHE A 20 -11.94 -23.54 -23.80
C PHE A 20 -11.82 -24.87 -23.07
N GLY A 21 -12.23 -24.94 -21.80
CA GLY A 21 -12.29 -26.18 -21.04
C GLY A 21 -13.24 -27.19 -21.67
N TYR A 22 -14.45 -26.75 -22.04
CA TYR A 22 -15.44 -27.60 -22.72
C TYR A 22 -14.94 -28.08 -24.08
N LEU A 23 -14.38 -27.19 -24.90
CA LEU A 23 -13.83 -27.55 -26.22
C LEU A 23 -12.64 -28.50 -26.11
N SER A 24 -11.76 -28.30 -25.12
CA SER A 24 -10.64 -29.20 -24.85
C SER A 24 -11.12 -30.58 -24.43
N TYR A 25 -12.07 -30.67 -23.50
CA TYR A 25 -12.67 -31.93 -23.06
C TYR A 25 -13.36 -32.70 -24.20
N LYS A 26 -14.15 -32.00 -25.02
CA LYS A 26 -14.83 -32.60 -26.18
C LYS A 26 -13.85 -33.12 -27.23
N ASN A 27 -12.75 -32.42 -27.48
CA ASN A 27 -11.74 -32.88 -28.44
C ASN A 27 -10.87 -34.00 -27.85
N TYR A 28 -10.57 -33.97 -26.55
CA TYR A 28 -9.85 -35.02 -25.86
C TYR A 28 -10.62 -36.34 -25.85
N THR A 29 -11.91 -36.31 -25.50
CA THR A 29 -12.77 -37.50 -25.52
C THR A 29 -12.90 -38.09 -26.92
N ARG A 30 -13.01 -37.26 -27.96
CA ARG A 30 -13.04 -37.70 -29.36
C ARG A 30 -11.72 -38.32 -29.82
N LEU A 31 -10.58 -37.79 -29.35
CA LEU A 31 -9.26 -38.36 -29.63
C LEU A 31 -9.13 -39.73 -28.96
N MET A 32 -9.51 -39.84 -27.68
CA MET A 32 -9.38 -41.08 -26.90
C MET A 32 -10.34 -42.17 -27.37
N SER A 33 -11.57 -41.84 -27.78
CA SER A 33 -12.49 -42.83 -28.35
C SER A 33 -11.93 -43.43 -29.65
N GLY A 34 -11.32 -42.61 -30.51
CA GLY A 34 -10.67 -43.08 -31.73
C GLY A 34 -9.41 -43.91 -31.47
N VAL A 35 -8.66 -43.62 -30.41
CA VAL A 35 -7.48 -44.44 -30.03
C VAL A 35 -7.90 -45.82 -29.50
N LEU A 36 -8.93 -45.88 -28.67
CA LEU A 36 -9.43 -47.14 -28.09
C LEU A 36 -10.07 -48.04 -29.16
N GLU A 37 -10.86 -47.47 -30.06
CA GLU A 37 -11.49 -48.22 -31.17
C GLU A 37 -10.45 -48.82 -32.14
N ASN A 38 -9.32 -48.15 -32.35
CA ASN A 38 -8.22 -48.67 -33.16
C ASN A 38 -7.31 -49.66 -32.42
N ALA A 39 -7.34 -49.69 -31.09
CA ALA A 39 -6.55 -50.62 -30.27
C ALA A 39 -7.16 -52.03 -30.22
N ASP A 40 -8.50 -52.15 -30.29
CA ASP A 40 -9.21 -53.44 -30.26
C ASP A 40 -9.18 -54.21 -31.60
N VAL A 41 -8.85 -53.54 -32.72
CA VAL A 41 -8.92 -54.11 -34.08
C VAL A 41 -7.58 -54.69 -34.57
N ARG A 42 -6.48 -54.58 -33.80
CA ARG A 42 -5.13 -54.94 -34.28
C ARG A 42 -4.52 -56.15 -33.55
N ALA A 43 -4.98 -57.35 -33.89
CA ALA A 43 -4.15 -58.56 -33.85
C ALA A 43 -3.13 -58.54 -35.03
N PRO A 44 -1.97 -59.21 -34.94
CA PRO A 44 -0.81 -58.86 -35.75
C PRO A 44 -0.92 -59.47 -37.15
N ASP A 45 -1.20 -58.63 -38.15
CA ASP A 45 -0.80 -58.90 -39.52
C ASP A 45 -0.10 -57.67 -40.10
N VAL A 46 1.15 -57.88 -40.53
CA VAL A 46 1.98 -56.88 -41.19
C VAL A 46 1.64 -56.94 -42.68
N PRO A 47 1.14 -55.86 -43.30
CA PRO A 47 2.03 -55.18 -44.24
C PRO A 47 1.79 -53.65 -44.41
N ALA A 48 2.82 -53.03 -45.00
CA ALA A 48 2.86 -51.77 -45.75
C ALA A 48 2.64 -50.44 -44.99
N LEU A 49 3.68 -49.60 -45.06
CA LEU A 49 3.72 -48.19 -44.69
C LEU A 49 2.69 -47.37 -45.48
N GLU A 50 1.46 -47.26 -44.98
CA GLU A 50 0.53 -46.23 -45.43
C GLU A 50 0.74 -44.95 -44.63
N THR A 51 1.50 -44.02 -45.21
CA THR A 51 1.74 -42.65 -44.72
C THR A 51 0.51 -41.73 -44.86
N SER A 52 -0.71 -42.27 -44.78
CA SER A 52 -1.97 -41.50 -44.87
C SER A 52 -2.71 -41.39 -43.53
N GLY A 53 -2.43 -42.27 -42.57
CA GLY A 53 -3.09 -42.28 -41.24
C GLY A 53 -2.59 -41.21 -40.26
N ASN A 54 -1.40 -40.63 -40.49
CA ASN A 54 -0.80 -39.69 -39.53
C ASN A 54 -1.51 -38.32 -39.49
N THR A 55 -2.06 -37.82 -40.60
CA THR A 55 -2.58 -36.44 -40.69
C THR A 55 -3.81 -36.18 -39.81
N LEU A 56 -4.69 -37.18 -39.64
CA LEU A 56 -5.88 -37.08 -38.78
C LEU A 56 -5.52 -37.08 -37.29
N VAL A 57 -4.57 -37.94 -36.89
CA VAL A 57 -4.08 -38.01 -35.50
C VAL A 57 -3.30 -36.74 -35.14
N THR A 58 -2.44 -36.24 -36.03
CA THR A 58 -1.69 -34.99 -35.82
C THR A 58 -2.63 -33.78 -35.70
N ARG A 59 -3.72 -33.73 -36.49
CA ARG A 59 -4.71 -32.62 -36.41
C ARG A 59 -5.54 -32.66 -35.13
N GLY A 60 -5.97 -33.84 -34.69
CA GLY A 60 -6.68 -34.01 -33.42
C GLY A 60 -5.81 -33.62 -32.21
N TYR A 61 -4.54 -34.05 -32.22
CA TYR A 61 -3.58 -33.69 -31.19
C TYR A 61 -3.28 -32.19 -31.16
N ALA A 62 -3.09 -31.56 -32.32
CA ALA A 62 -2.87 -30.12 -32.42
C ALA A 62 -4.06 -29.30 -31.88
N GLN A 63 -5.29 -29.74 -32.14
CA GLN A 63 -6.50 -29.09 -31.61
C GLN A 63 -6.59 -29.21 -30.08
N VAL A 64 -6.33 -30.40 -29.53
CA VAL A 64 -6.29 -30.60 -28.07
C VAL A 64 -5.20 -29.72 -27.43
N MET A 65 -4.02 -29.62 -28.04
CA MET A 65 -2.92 -28.78 -27.57
C MET A 65 -3.29 -27.29 -27.58
N ILE A 66 -3.90 -26.79 -28.66
CA ILE A 66 -4.28 -25.36 -28.78
C ILE A 66 -5.36 -25.00 -27.76
N PHE A 67 -6.43 -25.80 -27.66
CA PHE A 67 -7.51 -25.52 -26.70
C PHE A 67 -7.05 -25.74 -25.25
N GLY A 68 -6.20 -26.73 -25.01
CA GLY A 68 -5.55 -26.96 -23.71
C GLY A 68 -4.67 -25.80 -23.28
N ALA A 69 -3.84 -25.28 -24.18
CA ALA A 69 -3.01 -24.10 -23.92
C ALA A 69 -3.85 -22.85 -23.65
N GLY A 70 -4.91 -22.62 -24.43
CA GLY A 70 -5.85 -21.51 -24.21
C GLY A 70 -6.56 -21.58 -22.86
N PHE A 71 -7.00 -22.77 -22.46
CA PHE A 71 -7.58 -23.03 -21.14
C PHE A 71 -6.56 -22.75 -20.02
N PHE A 72 -5.33 -23.24 -20.16
CA PHE A 72 -4.28 -23.03 -19.17
C PHE A 72 -3.97 -21.54 -18.97
N VAL A 73 -3.79 -20.79 -20.06
CA VAL A 73 -3.56 -19.34 -19.99
C VAL A 73 -4.72 -18.62 -19.30
N ALA A 74 -5.96 -18.99 -19.61
CA ALA A 74 -7.14 -18.38 -19.01
C ALA A 74 -7.21 -18.64 -17.49
N VAL A 75 -6.92 -19.86 -17.05
CA VAL A 75 -6.91 -20.24 -15.62
C VAL A 75 -5.77 -19.53 -14.88
N VAL A 76 -4.57 -19.47 -15.44
CA VAL A 76 -3.43 -18.78 -14.83
C VAL A 76 -3.71 -17.29 -14.71
N ALA A 77 -4.23 -16.65 -15.75
CA ALA A 77 -4.60 -15.24 -15.72
C ALA A 77 -5.70 -14.96 -14.67
N LEU A 78 -6.71 -15.81 -14.59
CA LEU A 78 -7.76 -15.73 -13.57
C LEU A 78 -7.18 -15.90 -12.16
N GLY A 79 -6.24 -16.83 -11.98
CA GLY A 79 -5.53 -17.08 -10.73
C GLY A 79 -4.69 -15.88 -10.29
N PHE A 80 -3.97 -15.22 -11.20
CA PHE A 80 -3.25 -13.99 -10.90
C PHE A 80 -4.19 -12.84 -10.50
N LEU A 81 -5.32 -12.69 -11.20
CA LEU A 81 -6.30 -11.64 -10.90
C LEU A 81 -6.95 -11.86 -9.52
N LEU A 82 -7.36 -13.12 -9.23
CA LEU A 82 -7.84 -13.53 -7.91
C LEU A 82 -6.76 -13.36 -6.85
N GLY A 83 -5.52 -13.78 -7.12
CA GLY A 83 -4.40 -13.68 -6.19
C GLY A 83 -4.08 -12.23 -5.85
N HIS A 84 -4.10 -11.32 -6.84
CA HIS A 84 -3.92 -9.90 -6.62
C HIS A 84 -5.04 -9.29 -5.76
N ASP A 85 -6.29 -9.72 -5.98
CA ASP A 85 -7.45 -9.27 -5.21
C ASP A 85 -7.46 -9.78 -3.78
N VAL A 86 -7.16 -11.06 -3.62
CA VAL A 86 -7.01 -11.73 -2.34
C VAL A 86 -5.83 -11.12 -1.60
N ALA A 87 -4.70 -10.82 -2.26
CA ALA A 87 -3.56 -10.14 -1.66
C ALA A 87 -3.86 -8.70 -1.26
N HIS A 88 -4.68 -7.96 -2.01
CA HIS A 88 -5.15 -6.64 -1.58
C HIS A 88 -6.13 -6.73 -0.41
N HIS A 89 -7.08 -7.68 -0.44
CA HIS A 89 -8.04 -7.86 0.65
C HIS A 89 -7.39 -8.43 1.92
N LEU A 90 -6.41 -9.32 1.79
CA LEU A 90 -5.56 -9.80 2.88
C LEU A 90 -4.51 -8.79 3.27
N GLY A 91 -4.03 -7.93 2.37
CA GLY A 91 -3.16 -6.80 2.69
C GLY A 91 -3.92 -5.80 3.57
N ASP A 92 -5.12 -5.42 3.16
CA ASP A 92 -6.00 -4.54 3.94
C ASP A 92 -6.47 -5.23 5.23
N ARG A 93 -6.72 -6.54 5.23
CA ARG A 93 -7.10 -7.30 6.45
C ARG A 93 -5.94 -7.67 7.36
N ALA A 94 -4.72 -7.85 6.86
CA ALA A 94 -3.53 -8.10 7.68
C ALA A 94 -2.98 -6.78 8.20
N LEU A 95 -3.09 -5.68 7.43
CA LEU A 95 -2.89 -4.34 7.96
C LEU A 95 -3.91 -4.05 9.05
N ARG A 96 -5.20 -4.38 8.83
CA ARG A 96 -6.23 -4.31 9.87
C ARG A 96 -5.98 -5.28 11.00
N GLY A 97 -5.48 -6.51 10.77
CA GLY A 97 -5.26 -7.57 11.75
C GLY A 97 -4.06 -7.33 12.66
N VAL A 98 -2.97 -6.82 12.10
CA VAL A 98 -1.83 -6.30 12.86
C VAL A 98 -2.22 -5.01 13.60
N HIS A 99 -3.18 -4.22 13.08
CA HIS A 99 -3.84 -3.14 13.85
C HIS A 99 -5.03 -3.62 14.72
N ASN A 100 -5.51 -4.88 14.64
CA ASN A 100 -6.71 -5.37 15.33
C ASN A 100 -6.39 -6.27 16.51
N ASP A 101 -5.12 -6.62 16.72
CA ASP A 101 -4.64 -7.14 18.01
C ASP A 101 -4.49 -6.01 19.05
N GLU A 102 -4.94 -4.81 18.73
CA GLU A 102 -4.91 -3.63 19.58
C GLU A 102 -6.23 -3.42 20.34
N GLY A 103 -6.49 -4.33 21.28
CA GLY A 103 -7.51 -4.19 22.32
C GLY A 103 -8.52 -5.31 22.25
N GLU A 104 -8.54 -6.17 23.27
CA GLU A 104 -9.76 -6.86 23.65
C GLU A 104 -10.82 -5.80 23.92
N GLY A 105 -11.55 -5.43 22.87
CA GLY A 105 -12.78 -4.67 22.97
C GLY A 105 -13.77 -5.57 23.68
N MET A 106 -13.76 -5.54 25.01
CA MET A 106 -15.02 -5.67 25.73
C MET A 106 -15.89 -4.58 25.11
N THR A 107 -16.85 -5.02 24.30
CA THR A 107 -17.72 -4.18 23.50
C THR A 107 -18.53 -3.28 24.43
N ASP A 108 -17.96 -2.13 24.80
CA ASP A 108 -18.63 -1.21 25.71
C ASP A 108 -19.74 -0.51 24.91
N PRO A 109 -21.02 -0.68 25.31
CA PRO A 109 -22.14 -0.10 24.58
C PRO A 109 -22.04 1.42 24.42
N ASP A 110 -21.41 2.12 25.37
CA ASP A 110 -21.24 3.57 25.31
C ASP A 110 -20.28 3.97 24.17
N TYR A 111 -19.21 3.19 23.94
CA TYR A 111 -18.28 3.44 22.85
C TYR A 111 -18.88 3.07 21.48
N GLU A 112 -19.61 1.96 21.38
CA GLU A 112 -20.31 1.60 20.14
C GLU A 112 -21.36 2.63 19.74
N ALA A 113 -22.11 3.16 20.72
CA ALA A 113 -23.05 4.24 20.48
C ALA A 113 -22.36 5.49 19.91
N ALA A 114 -21.16 5.82 20.42
CA ALA A 114 -20.38 6.94 19.91
C ALA A 114 -19.91 6.71 18.46
N GLU A 115 -19.45 5.49 18.13
CA GLU A 115 -19.08 5.13 16.75
C GLU A 115 -20.28 5.12 15.80
N GLN A 116 -21.46 4.71 16.25
CA GLN A 116 -22.69 4.80 15.44
C GLN A 116 -23.04 6.26 15.13
N VAL A 117 -22.96 7.15 16.12
CA VAL A 117 -23.19 8.59 15.92
C VAL A 117 -22.16 9.20 14.96
N TRP A 118 -20.91 8.73 15.00
CA TRP A 118 -19.90 9.10 14.01
C TRP A 118 -20.26 8.62 12.60
N ALA A 119 -20.71 7.37 12.47
CA ALA A 119 -21.13 6.79 11.19
C ALA A 119 -22.33 7.53 10.57
N ASP A 120 -23.20 8.11 11.40
CA ASP A 120 -24.32 8.96 10.99
C ASP A 120 -23.86 10.38 10.53
N GLY A 121 -22.56 10.66 10.54
CA GLY A 121 -21.96 11.93 10.14
C GLY A 121 -21.98 13.01 11.21
N LYS A 122 -22.40 12.70 12.44
CA LYS A 122 -22.49 13.66 13.56
C LYS A 122 -21.18 13.70 14.35
N HIS A 123 -20.10 14.10 13.68
CA HIS A 123 -18.74 13.97 14.20
C HIS A 123 -18.49 14.69 15.55
N LEU A 124 -19.04 15.89 15.75
CA LEU A 124 -18.88 16.62 17.02
C LEU A 124 -19.63 15.96 18.19
N GLU A 125 -20.80 15.39 17.92
CA GLU A 125 -21.57 14.64 18.92
C GLU A 125 -20.85 13.35 19.27
N ALA A 126 -20.32 12.63 18.28
CA ALA A 126 -19.50 11.45 18.50
C ALA A 126 -18.25 11.75 19.35
N ILE A 127 -17.54 12.84 19.06
CA ILE A 127 -16.39 13.28 19.87
C ILE A 127 -16.82 13.53 21.32
N GLN A 128 -17.96 14.18 21.54
CA GLN A 128 -18.45 14.43 22.90
C GLN A 128 -18.73 13.13 23.65
N LEU A 129 -19.40 12.17 23.00
CA LEU A 129 -19.66 10.84 23.58
C LEU A 129 -18.37 10.08 23.87
N MET A 130 -17.38 10.13 22.98
CA MET A 130 -16.06 9.52 23.19
C MET A 130 -15.29 10.16 24.35
N ARG A 131 -15.39 11.49 24.54
CA ARG A 131 -14.81 12.16 25.71
C ARG A 131 -15.50 11.74 27.00
N ASP A 132 -16.83 11.62 26.97
CA ASP A 132 -17.59 11.17 28.13
C ASP A 132 -17.31 9.70 28.48
N TYR A 133 -17.07 8.86 27.46
CA TYR A 133 -16.55 7.52 27.63
C TYR A 133 -15.16 7.52 28.29
N LEU A 134 -14.21 8.32 27.78
CA LEU A 134 -12.85 8.42 28.34
C LEU A 134 -12.82 8.90 29.80
N LYS A 135 -13.76 9.75 30.22
CA LYS A 135 -13.88 10.16 31.63
C LYS A 135 -14.15 8.96 32.55
N LYS A 136 -14.94 7.99 32.08
CA LYS A 136 -15.23 6.74 32.80
C LYS A 136 -14.11 5.72 32.64
N ASN A 137 -13.48 5.71 31.47
CA ASN A 137 -12.50 4.72 31.02
C ASN A 137 -11.15 5.36 30.65
N PRO A 138 -10.43 6.00 31.58
CA PRO A 138 -9.24 6.79 31.28
C PRO A 138 -8.03 5.97 30.80
N ARG A 139 -8.11 4.64 30.82
CA ARG A 139 -7.06 3.75 30.29
C ARG A 139 -7.24 3.46 28.81
N GLU A 140 -8.40 3.75 28.24
CA GLU A 140 -8.75 3.48 26.85
C GLU A 140 -8.21 4.54 25.90
N GLN A 141 -6.88 4.71 25.90
CA GLN A 141 -6.19 5.75 25.14
C GLN A 141 -6.40 5.64 23.62
N HIS A 142 -6.82 4.48 23.13
CA HIS A 142 -7.21 4.29 21.73
C HIS A 142 -8.40 5.20 21.35
N VAL A 143 -9.31 5.50 22.28
CA VAL A 143 -10.43 6.42 22.04
C VAL A 143 -9.94 7.87 21.91
N ALA A 144 -8.90 8.26 22.65
CA ALA A 144 -8.31 9.58 22.51
C ALA A 144 -7.64 9.76 21.14
N ILE A 145 -6.98 8.71 20.64
CA ILE A 145 -6.47 8.67 19.25
C ILE A 145 -7.63 8.80 18.25
N ARG A 146 -8.74 8.08 18.47
CA ARG A 146 -9.92 8.14 17.61
C ARG A 146 -10.51 9.55 17.52
N ILE A 147 -10.60 10.26 18.64
CA ILE A 147 -11.03 11.68 18.66
C ILE A 147 -10.12 12.55 17.78
N ALA A 148 -8.80 12.38 17.89
CA ALA A 148 -7.84 13.11 17.07
C ALA A 148 -8.02 12.82 15.57
N GLU A 149 -8.26 11.55 15.21
CA GLU A 149 -8.53 11.15 13.83
C GLU A 149 -9.80 11.77 13.26
N ILE A 150 -10.87 11.88 14.05
CA ILE A 150 -12.13 12.51 13.61
C ILE A 150 -11.88 14.00 13.31
N TYR A 151 -11.13 14.70 14.18
CA TYR A 151 -10.72 16.07 13.88
C TYR A 151 -9.89 16.17 12.61
N GLU A 152 -8.98 15.22 12.38
CA GLU A 152 -8.10 15.23 11.21
C GLU A 152 -8.86 14.96 9.91
N LYS A 153 -9.58 13.84 9.85
CA LYS A 153 -10.10 13.24 8.61
C LYS A 153 -11.50 13.74 8.28
N ASP A 154 -12.37 13.85 9.28
CA ASP A 154 -13.78 14.16 9.06
C ASP A 154 -14.06 15.66 9.15
N LEU A 155 -13.44 16.34 10.12
CA LEU A 155 -13.63 17.78 10.33
C LEU A 155 -12.58 18.65 9.64
N ASN A 156 -11.51 18.04 9.10
CA ASN A 156 -10.36 18.72 8.48
C ASN A 156 -9.80 19.87 9.36
N ASN A 157 -9.84 19.70 10.68
CA ASN A 157 -9.36 20.66 11.65
C ASN A 157 -7.99 20.24 12.16
N ASN A 158 -6.96 20.58 11.37
CA ASN A 158 -5.57 20.24 11.67
C ASN A 158 -5.11 20.72 13.05
N LEU A 159 -5.54 21.91 13.48
CA LEU A 159 -5.14 22.46 14.78
C LEU A 159 -5.73 21.62 15.94
N ALA A 160 -7.03 21.33 15.89
CA ALA A 160 -7.66 20.51 16.92
C ALA A 160 -7.08 19.10 16.94
N ALA A 161 -6.88 18.49 15.78
CA ALA A 161 -6.24 17.18 15.66
C ALA A 161 -4.83 17.17 16.26
N ALA A 162 -4.01 18.19 15.96
CA ALA A 162 -2.67 18.31 16.52
C ALA A 162 -2.69 18.35 18.05
N LEU A 163 -3.58 19.15 18.64
CA LEU A 163 -3.70 19.27 20.10
C LEU A 163 -4.12 17.95 20.75
N GLU A 164 -5.08 17.22 20.17
CA GLU A 164 -5.49 15.91 20.70
C GLU A 164 -4.35 14.89 20.60
N TYR A 165 -3.63 14.84 19.48
CA TYR A 165 -2.45 13.98 19.36
C TYR A 165 -1.33 14.36 20.33
N GLU A 166 -1.09 15.66 20.56
CA GLU A 166 -0.14 16.13 21.57
C GLU A 166 -0.51 15.65 22.98
N GLU A 167 -1.79 15.71 23.36
CA GLU A 167 -2.26 15.20 24.65
C GLU A 167 -2.13 13.68 24.77
N VAL A 168 -2.45 12.94 23.69
CA VAL A 168 -2.29 11.48 23.63
C VAL A 168 -0.84 11.06 23.84
N LEU A 169 0.11 11.75 23.20
CA LEU A 169 1.55 11.40 23.30
C LEU A 169 2.16 11.67 24.69
N LYS A 170 1.46 12.39 25.58
CA LYS A 170 1.85 12.53 27.00
C LYS A 170 1.48 11.30 27.83
N GLN A 171 0.56 10.47 27.32
CA GLN A 171 0.11 9.27 28.02
C GLN A 171 1.08 8.11 27.79
N LYS A 172 1.03 7.12 28.68
CA LYS A 172 1.84 5.91 28.52
C LYS A 172 1.22 5.00 27.45
N LEU A 173 1.83 4.98 26.28
CA LEU A 173 1.47 4.12 25.16
C LEU A 173 2.53 3.05 24.92
N PRO A 174 2.15 1.89 24.34
CA PRO A 174 3.13 0.98 23.77
C PRO A 174 4.01 1.69 22.72
N SER A 175 5.30 1.36 22.65
CA SER A 175 6.26 2.03 21.75
C SER A 175 5.75 2.15 20.32
N GLU A 176 5.20 1.06 19.76
CA GLU A 176 4.71 1.05 18.38
C GLU A 176 3.54 2.04 18.17
N ARG A 177 2.56 2.03 19.07
CA ARG A 177 1.41 2.95 19.03
C ARG A 177 1.83 4.39 19.24
N TRP A 178 2.76 4.65 20.17
CA TRP A 178 3.35 5.97 20.37
C TRP A 178 4.00 6.45 19.07
N GLY A 179 4.80 5.59 18.43
CA GLY A 179 5.50 5.91 17.20
C GLY A 179 4.56 6.27 16.05
N TRP A 180 3.52 5.48 15.80
CA TRP A 180 2.55 5.81 14.76
C TRP A 180 1.78 7.09 15.06
N THR A 181 1.37 7.28 16.31
CA THR A 181 0.70 8.52 16.76
C THR A 181 1.60 9.75 16.52
N ALA A 182 2.90 9.65 16.80
CA ALA A 182 3.88 10.70 16.53
C ALA A 182 4.07 10.96 15.02
N ILE A 183 4.02 9.92 14.19
CA ILE A 183 4.04 10.08 12.72
C ILE A 183 2.80 10.82 12.21
N HIS A 184 1.61 10.55 12.78
CA HIS A 184 0.38 11.29 12.44
C HIS A 184 0.51 12.77 12.80
N LEU A 185 0.92 13.08 14.04
CA LEU A 185 1.14 14.46 14.48
C LEU A 185 2.20 15.18 13.63
N CYS A 186 3.28 14.50 13.29
CA CYS A 186 4.31 15.03 12.39
C CYS A 186 3.74 15.44 11.02
N ASN A 187 2.87 14.62 10.42
CA ASN A 187 2.22 14.97 9.16
C ASN A 187 1.38 16.23 9.29
N ILE A 188 0.64 16.35 10.40
CA ILE A 188 -0.21 17.51 10.68
C ILE A 188 0.66 18.77 10.82
N TYR A 189 1.76 18.71 11.57
CA TYR A 189 2.69 19.83 11.68
C TYR A 189 3.25 20.28 10.33
N PHE A 190 3.60 19.36 9.43
CA PHE A 190 4.01 19.73 8.07
C PHE A 190 2.89 20.43 7.30
N ARG A 191 1.64 19.95 7.37
CA ARG A 191 0.49 20.63 6.74
C ARG A 191 0.23 22.02 7.34
N MET A 192 0.63 22.25 8.59
CA MET A 192 0.52 23.53 9.28
C MET A 192 1.75 24.43 9.11
N ASN A 193 2.70 24.09 8.25
CA ASN A 193 3.98 24.79 8.07
C ASN A 193 4.81 24.89 9.37
N GLN A 194 4.67 23.93 10.28
CA GLN A 194 5.45 23.83 11.52
C GLN A 194 6.56 22.78 11.38
N ALA A 195 7.38 22.92 10.34
CA ALA A 195 8.42 21.95 9.99
C ALA A 195 9.40 21.68 11.14
N ASP A 196 9.80 22.71 11.90
CA ASP A 196 10.70 22.56 13.04
C ASP A 196 10.14 21.63 14.12
N LYS A 197 8.85 21.76 14.43
CA LYS A 197 8.18 20.86 15.38
C LYS A 197 8.07 19.44 14.83
N ALA A 198 7.76 19.31 13.54
CA ALA A 198 7.69 18.01 12.86
C ALA A 198 9.03 17.28 12.93
N VAL A 199 10.13 17.97 12.61
CA VAL A 199 11.50 17.43 12.64
C VAL A 199 11.93 17.10 14.07
N ALA A 200 11.65 17.98 15.03
CA ALA A 200 11.94 17.72 16.44
C ALA A 200 11.23 16.45 16.94
N LEU A 201 9.96 16.26 16.54
CA LEU A 201 9.18 15.07 16.90
C LEU A 201 9.74 13.80 16.23
N LEU A 202 10.15 13.87 14.97
CA LEU A 202 10.79 12.73 14.28
C LEU A 202 12.11 12.33 14.94
N ARG A 203 12.93 13.30 15.35
CA ARG A 203 14.18 13.04 16.08
C ARG A 203 13.89 12.40 17.44
N LYS A 204 12.87 12.88 18.15
CA LYS A 204 12.43 12.28 19.42
C LYS A 204 11.98 10.83 19.23
N LEU A 205 11.17 10.56 18.21
CA LEU A 205 10.72 9.22 17.86
C LEU A 205 11.90 8.27 17.61
N ASP A 206 12.88 8.68 16.81
CA ASP A 206 14.06 7.85 16.53
C ASP A 206 14.92 7.61 17.78
N ALA A 207 15.07 8.62 18.64
CA ALA A 207 15.87 8.53 19.86
C ALA A 207 15.22 7.67 20.95
N GLU A 208 13.90 7.78 21.13
CA GLU A 208 13.19 7.12 22.24
C GLU A 208 12.58 5.76 21.86
N HIS A 209 12.28 5.54 20.57
CA HIS A 209 11.60 4.33 20.07
C HIS A 209 12.23 3.81 18.77
N GLY A 210 13.55 3.89 18.65
CA GLY A 210 14.33 3.58 17.44
C GLY A 210 14.13 2.18 16.86
N GLU A 211 13.65 1.23 17.68
CA GLU A 211 13.34 -0.16 17.33
C GLU A 211 12.03 -0.33 16.53
N THR A 212 11.16 0.68 16.55
CA THR A 212 9.82 0.60 15.94
C THR A 212 9.87 0.79 14.41
N ALA A 213 8.86 0.27 13.72
CA ALA A 213 8.71 0.53 12.28
C ALA A 213 8.44 2.02 11.99
N ALA A 214 7.76 2.69 12.93
CA ALA A 214 7.53 4.13 12.89
C ALA A 214 8.86 4.93 12.95
N ALA A 215 9.81 4.51 13.79
CA ALA A 215 11.13 5.15 13.85
C ALA A 215 11.96 4.93 12.58
N GLU A 216 11.86 3.76 11.94
CA GLU A 216 12.48 3.55 10.62
C GLU A 216 11.94 4.55 9.57
N LYS A 217 10.61 4.78 9.59
CA LYS A 217 9.98 5.80 8.75
C LYS A 217 10.44 7.21 9.12
N ALA A 218 10.67 7.48 10.41
CA ALA A 218 11.18 8.77 10.88
C ALA A 218 12.59 9.03 10.35
N ARG A 219 13.52 8.06 10.45
CA ARG A 219 14.88 8.17 9.89
C ARG A 219 14.88 8.46 8.40
N LYS A 220 14.06 7.75 7.64
CA LYS A 220 13.90 7.98 6.20
C LYS A 220 13.45 9.41 5.89
N ARG A 221 12.50 9.95 6.67
CA ARG A 221 12.02 11.33 6.51
C ARG A 221 13.05 12.37 6.92
N LEU A 222 13.78 12.15 8.01
CA LEU A 222 14.85 13.04 8.46
C LEU A 222 15.96 13.14 7.41
N ALA A 223 16.38 12.01 6.83
CA ALA A 223 17.38 11.99 5.77
C ALA A 223 16.95 12.79 4.53
N LEU A 224 15.67 12.73 4.13
CA LEU A 224 15.13 13.53 3.03
C LEU A 224 15.15 15.03 3.39
N TYR A 225 14.69 15.38 4.58
CA TYR A 225 14.63 16.77 5.04
C TYR A 225 16.04 17.41 5.11
N ASP A 226 17.01 16.69 5.67
CA ASP A 226 18.39 17.19 5.78
C ASP A 226 19.04 17.37 4.40
N ALA A 227 18.73 16.51 3.42
CA ALA A 227 19.18 16.66 2.05
C ALA A 227 18.57 17.88 1.35
N GLU A 228 17.28 18.14 1.54
CA GLU A 228 16.57 19.31 0.99
C GLU A 228 17.12 20.62 1.59
N GLN A 229 17.32 20.66 2.91
CA GLN A 229 17.89 21.83 3.61
C GLN A 229 19.35 22.09 3.21
N GLY A 230 20.18 21.05 3.10
CA GLY A 230 21.55 21.18 2.61
C GLY A 230 21.62 21.72 1.18
N THR A 231 20.68 21.33 0.33
CA THR A 231 20.59 21.84 -1.05
C THR A 231 20.14 23.30 -1.10
N ALA A 232 19.18 23.69 -0.25
CA ALA A 232 18.73 25.08 -0.14
C ALA A 232 19.84 26.03 0.35
N GLN A 233 20.64 25.60 1.34
CA GLN A 233 21.75 26.40 1.88
C GLN A 233 22.88 26.62 0.86
N ILE A 234 23.14 25.66 -0.03
CA ILE A 234 24.15 25.79 -1.11
C ILE A 234 23.72 26.83 -2.16
N LEU A 235 22.42 27.07 -2.34
CA LEU A 235 21.89 28.03 -3.31
C LEU A 235 21.76 29.46 -2.75
N GLU A 236 21.77 29.62 -1.42
CA GLU A 236 21.70 30.92 -0.75
C GLU A 236 23.07 31.50 -0.34
N GLU A 237 24.17 30.75 -0.48
CA GLU A 237 25.52 31.28 -0.25
C GLU A 237 25.84 32.35 -1.31
N PRO A 238 25.97 33.64 -0.95
CA PRO A 238 26.26 34.67 -1.94
C PRO A 238 27.65 34.38 -2.52
N ALA A 239 27.72 34.33 -3.85
CA ALA A 239 28.97 34.19 -4.59
C ALA A 239 30.04 35.10 -3.95
N PRO A 240 31.24 34.56 -3.63
CA PRO A 240 32.24 35.33 -2.91
C PRO A 240 32.49 36.63 -3.66
N ALA A 241 32.26 37.75 -2.98
CA ALA A 241 32.50 39.09 -3.50
C ALA A 241 33.89 39.11 -4.12
N SER A 242 33.92 39.21 -5.45
CA SER A 242 35.14 39.31 -6.25
C SER A 242 36.03 40.35 -5.61
N GLN A 243 37.18 39.91 -5.08
CA GLN A 243 38.22 40.76 -4.56
C GLN A 243 38.55 41.81 -5.62
N ILE A 244 38.20 43.06 -5.33
CA ILE A 244 38.69 44.20 -6.08
C ILE A 244 40.21 44.18 -5.88
N LEU A 245 40.93 43.77 -6.92
CA LEU A 245 42.37 43.89 -7.02
C LEU A 245 42.72 45.39 -6.93
N GLU A 246 43.13 45.83 -5.74
CA GLU A 246 43.85 47.10 -5.61
C GLU A 246 45.22 46.93 -6.27
N ASP A 247 45.42 47.69 -7.35
CA ASP A 247 46.66 47.81 -8.12
C ASP A 247 47.72 48.60 -7.32
N PRO A 248 48.83 47.99 -6.86
CA PRO A 248 49.90 48.71 -6.17
C PRO A 248 50.93 49.17 -7.20
N GLY A 249 50.60 50.24 -7.95
CA GLY A 249 51.32 50.56 -9.18
C GLY A 249 51.55 52.04 -9.51
N SER A 250 51.66 52.97 -8.56
CA SER A 250 52.18 54.32 -8.90
C SER A 250 52.73 55.12 -7.73
N GLN A 251 54.02 54.93 -7.42
CA GLN A 251 54.85 55.97 -6.82
C GLN A 251 56.02 56.30 -7.75
N ARG A 252 55.85 57.31 -8.59
CA ARG A 252 56.92 58.21 -9.06
C ARG A 252 56.54 59.58 -8.49
N GLY A 253 57.24 60.17 -7.52
CA GLY A 253 58.65 60.54 -7.61
C GLY A 253 58.72 61.92 -8.27
N THR A 254 58.82 62.98 -7.46
CA THR A 254 59.71 64.16 -7.63
C THR A 254 59.22 65.40 -6.85
N ARG A 255 60.04 65.80 -5.89
CA ARG A 255 60.39 67.18 -5.48
C ARG A 255 61.83 67.07 -4.93
N PRO A 256 62.68 68.12 -4.90
CA PRO A 256 62.31 69.53 -4.81
C PRO A 256 63.19 70.51 -5.63
N SER A 257 62.72 71.75 -5.77
CA SER A 257 63.48 73.00 -5.60
C SER A 257 62.49 74.11 -5.30
#